data_AF-A0A9W8NJ71-F1
#
_entry.id   AF-A0A9W8NJ71-F1
#
_cell.length_a   1.000
_cell.length_b   1.000
_cell.length_c   1.000
_cell.angle_alpha   90.00
_cell.angle_beta   90.00
_cell.angle_gamma   90.00
#
_symmetry.space_group_name_H-M   'P 1'
#
loop_
_entity.id
_entity.type
_entity.pdbx_description
1 polymer ?
#
loop_
_entity_poly.entity_id
_entity_poly.type
_entity_poly.pdbx_seq_one_letter_code
_entity_poly.pdbx_strand_id
1 'polypeptide(L)'
;MSNLERLDETQETDRDGVYHALGIVENLCGRTVTAERVVEEEGLLRWLLRRIQTKEERGSVSQNKQYAAEILAIMVQNSAKNRRKLASLDAMDIMLQLVAPYRKLDPEKGGEEEEYVENLFEALTCLGDEPEGKSKFVEAEGVELCLIMLKEGKLSKDASLRLLDHVSGGTAGAEVCQKIVEAGGLKNVFTLFMKKSTDHRAAEHLIGIFASMLRLLPADSAERIRLLAKFVEKDYEKTEKLVKLRQQCAARVSAVDEAIRAEQTQLSTEEREDMADEWFSRRLDAGLFSLQTLDVVLAWLIAEDGGARKTIQKLLADRDESLTVIKDTMQEQIEGIDTEDASGKDTREMLSTLVKFLQ
;
A
#
# COMPACT_ATOMS: atom_id res chain seq x y z
N MET A 1 27.71 -14.80 14.60
CA MET A 1 27.20 -15.98 13.84
C MET A 1 27.60 -17.31 14.43
N SER A 2 28.88 -17.61 14.63
CA SER A 2 29.35 -18.93 15.11
C SER A 2 28.70 -19.47 16.40
N ASN A 3 28.09 -18.60 17.22
CA ASN A 3 27.42 -19.01 18.46
C ASN A 3 25.93 -19.33 18.26
N LEU A 4 25.20 -18.57 17.41
CA LEU A 4 23.76 -18.77 17.20
C LEU A 4 23.44 -20.12 16.54
N GLU A 5 24.30 -20.59 15.65
CA GLU A 5 24.10 -21.89 14.98
C GLU A 5 24.31 -23.10 15.89
N ARG A 6 24.87 -22.89 17.09
CA ARG A 6 25.18 -23.95 18.06
C ARG A 6 24.14 -24.09 19.16
N LEU A 7 23.22 -23.14 19.28
CA LEU A 7 22.20 -23.12 20.33
C LEU A 7 21.05 -24.06 19.93
N ASP A 8 20.66 -24.93 20.85
CA ASP A 8 19.54 -25.85 20.69
C ASP A 8 18.31 -25.32 21.44
N GLU A 9 17.38 -24.69 20.73
CA GLU A 9 16.17 -24.07 21.32
C GLU A 9 15.19 -25.09 21.93
N THR A 10 15.46 -26.40 21.85
CA THR A 10 14.76 -27.40 22.66
C THR A 10 15.17 -27.34 24.14
N GLN A 11 16.35 -26.79 24.43
CA GLN A 11 16.84 -26.47 25.77
C GLN A 11 16.44 -25.05 26.14
N GLU A 12 15.85 -24.89 27.32
CA GLU A 12 15.38 -23.59 27.82
C GLU A 12 16.49 -22.55 27.89
N THR A 13 17.69 -22.93 28.35
CA THR A 13 18.84 -22.03 28.46
C THR A 13 19.31 -21.49 27.11
N ASP A 14 19.29 -22.33 26.08
CA ASP A 14 19.73 -21.96 24.74
C ASP A 14 18.66 -21.13 24.04
N ARG A 15 17.38 -21.44 24.28
CA ARG A 15 16.24 -20.63 23.82
C ARG A 15 16.29 -19.22 24.38
N ASP A 16 16.55 -19.06 25.67
CA ASP A 16 16.73 -17.74 26.30
C ASP A 16 17.98 -17.03 25.77
N GLY A 17 19.06 -17.79 25.53
CA GLY A 17 20.27 -17.28 24.89
C GLY A 17 20.03 -16.71 23.49
N VAL A 18 19.19 -17.38 22.67
CA VAL A 18 18.75 -16.88 21.37
C VAL A 18 17.95 -15.59 21.55
N TYR A 19 16.97 -15.55 22.47
CA TYR A 19 16.16 -14.37 22.72
C TYR A 19 17.00 -13.14 23.07
N HIS A 20 17.97 -13.29 23.98
CA HIS A 20 18.88 -12.21 24.35
C HIS A 20 19.79 -11.78 23.19
N ALA A 21 20.25 -12.72 22.37
CA ALA A 21 21.03 -12.39 21.19
C ALA A 21 20.21 -11.61 20.15
N LEU A 22 18.93 -11.97 19.95
CA LEU A 22 17.99 -11.22 19.11
C LEU A 22 17.80 -9.79 19.63
N GLY A 23 17.66 -9.60 20.95
CA GLY A 23 17.55 -8.25 21.54
C GLY A 23 18.79 -7.39 21.33
N ILE A 24 19.99 -7.97 21.25
CA ILE A 24 21.18 -7.21 20.86
C ILE A 24 21.09 -6.77 19.39
N VAL A 25 20.64 -7.67 18.51
CA VAL A 25 20.47 -7.36 17.07
C VAL A 25 19.41 -6.28 16.86
N GLU A 26 18.27 -6.37 17.53
CA GLU A 26 17.21 -5.35 17.50
C GLU A 26 17.76 -3.97 17.89
N ASN A 27 18.45 -3.87 19.03
CA ASN A 27 19.07 -2.61 19.50
C ASN A 27 20.07 -2.04 18.48
N LEU A 28 20.81 -2.90 17.79
CA LEU A 28 21.71 -2.48 16.71
C LEU A 28 20.93 -2.01 15.48
N CYS A 29 19.79 -2.62 15.18
CA CYS A 29 18.94 -2.22 14.05
C CYS A 29 18.11 -0.97 14.34
N GLY A 30 17.97 -0.53 15.60
CA GLY A 30 17.23 0.68 15.98
C GLY A 30 17.82 2.01 15.46
N ARG A 31 18.98 2.00 14.79
CA ARG A 31 19.55 3.17 14.11
C ARG A 31 19.95 2.81 12.68
N THR A 32 19.52 3.60 11.69
CA THR A 32 19.74 3.35 10.25
C THR A 32 21.21 3.03 9.91
N VAL A 33 22.17 3.86 10.38
CA VAL A 33 23.60 3.68 10.11
C VAL A 33 24.12 2.32 10.61
N THR A 34 23.61 1.86 11.74
CA THR A 34 24.01 0.56 12.31
C THR A 34 23.29 -0.58 11.60
N ALA A 35 21.99 -0.43 11.31
CA ALA A 35 21.21 -1.41 10.56
C ALA A 35 21.83 -1.72 9.19
N GLU A 36 22.31 -0.70 8.46
CA GLU A 36 22.99 -0.86 7.16
C GLU A 36 24.35 -1.58 7.24
N ARG A 37 24.94 -1.65 8.43
CA ARG A 37 26.15 -2.45 8.69
C ARG A 37 25.79 -3.86 9.09
N VAL A 38 24.74 -4.04 9.89
CA VAL A 38 24.25 -5.36 10.30
C VAL A 38 23.81 -6.17 9.08
N VAL A 39 23.21 -5.54 8.06
CA VAL A 39 22.77 -6.24 6.85
C VAL A 39 23.92 -6.79 5.99
N GLU A 40 25.15 -6.32 6.19
CA GLU A 40 26.33 -6.87 5.51
C GLU A 40 26.75 -8.24 6.09
N GLU A 41 26.32 -8.54 7.32
CA GLU A 41 26.55 -9.83 7.96
C GLU A 41 25.59 -10.87 7.39
N GLU A 42 25.88 -11.34 6.16
CA GLU A 42 25.01 -12.26 5.42
C GLU A 42 24.68 -13.54 6.20
N GLY A 43 25.62 -14.03 7.03
CA GLY A 43 25.35 -15.17 7.91
C GLY A 43 24.17 -14.93 8.84
N LEU A 44 24.04 -13.71 9.40
CA LEU A 44 22.94 -13.34 10.29
C LEU A 44 21.62 -13.34 9.54
N LEU A 45 21.60 -12.71 8.36
CA LEU A 45 20.39 -12.67 7.53
C LEU A 45 19.93 -14.08 7.15
N ARG A 46 20.85 -14.94 6.72
CA ARG A 46 20.55 -16.35 6.40
C ARG A 46 20.08 -17.13 7.62
N TRP A 47 20.58 -16.82 8.81
CA TRP A 47 20.09 -17.44 10.04
C TRP A 47 18.69 -16.96 10.40
N LEU A 48 18.42 -15.64 10.36
CA LEU A 48 17.09 -15.08 10.61
C LEU A 48 16.05 -15.62 9.63
N LEU A 49 16.38 -15.62 8.32
CA LEU A 49 15.52 -16.17 7.27
C LEU A 49 15.25 -17.67 7.48
N ARG A 50 16.24 -18.46 7.89
CA ARG A 50 16.02 -19.86 8.28
C ARG A 50 15.14 -19.96 9.53
N ARG A 51 15.36 -19.11 10.52
CA ARG A 51 14.65 -19.15 11.81
C ARG A 51 13.16 -18.88 11.67
N ILE A 52 12.77 -17.93 10.81
CA ILE A 52 11.35 -17.68 10.51
C ILE A 52 10.70 -18.83 9.73
N GLN A 53 11.48 -19.71 9.11
CA GLN A 53 10.97 -20.90 8.40
C GLN A 53 10.89 -22.15 9.29
N THR A 54 11.56 -22.16 10.45
CA THR A 54 11.60 -23.31 11.35
C THR A 54 10.18 -23.75 11.72
N LYS A 55 9.90 -25.04 11.52
CA LYS A 55 8.63 -25.65 11.92
C LYS A 55 8.66 -25.94 13.42
N GLU A 56 7.67 -25.43 14.12
CA GLU A 56 7.55 -25.58 15.58
C GLU A 56 6.77 -26.86 15.91
N GLU A 57 7.31 -27.71 16.78
CA GLU A 57 6.75 -29.03 17.09
C GLU A 57 5.33 -28.98 17.68
N ARG A 58 4.99 -27.88 18.36
CA ARG A 58 3.69 -27.67 19.00
C ARG A 58 2.68 -26.97 18.10
N GLY A 59 3.05 -26.65 16.86
CA GLY A 59 2.20 -25.96 15.89
C GLY A 59 2.02 -24.45 16.14
N SER A 60 2.28 -23.97 17.36
CA SER A 60 2.25 -22.55 17.71
C SER A 60 3.56 -21.85 17.34
N VAL A 61 3.48 -20.61 16.86
CA VAL A 61 4.65 -19.75 16.66
C VAL A 61 5.34 -19.51 18.01
N SER A 62 6.65 -19.76 18.07
CA SER A 62 7.44 -19.50 19.27
C SER A 62 7.86 -18.03 19.36
N GLN A 63 8.12 -17.55 20.57
CA GLN A 63 8.56 -16.16 20.81
C GLN A 63 9.82 -15.81 20.00
N ASN A 64 10.83 -16.69 19.96
CA ASN A 64 12.03 -16.48 19.15
C ASN A 64 11.74 -16.46 17.63
N LYS A 65 10.71 -17.18 17.17
CA LYS A 65 10.29 -17.16 15.77
C LYS A 65 9.62 -15.84 15.40
N GLN A 66 8.70 -15.38 16.24
CA GLN A 66 8.05 -14.08 16.13
C GLN A 66 9.11 -12.97 16.15
N TYR A 67 10.04 -13.01 17.10
CA TYR A 67 11.06 -11.97 17.28
C TYR A 67 12.07 -11.92 16.13
N ALA A 68 12.41 -13.07 15.54
CA ALA A 68 13.23 -13.11 14.33
C ALA A 68 12.53 -12.47 13.12
N ALA A 69 11.20 -12.60 13.01
CA ALA A 69 10.42 -11.94 11.95
C ALA A 69 10.32 -10.42 12.18
N GLU A 70 10.12 -10.00 13.43
CA GLU A 70 10.13 -8.59 13.85
C GLU A 70 11.46 -7.91 13.50
N ILE A 71 12.59 -8.54 13.80
CA ILE A 71 13.92 -8.00 13.45
C ILE A 71 14.08 -7.85 11.94
N LEU A 72 13.59 -8.81 11.15
CA LEU A 72 13.62 -8.69 9.69
C LEU A 72 12.72 -7.54 9.20
N ALA A 73 11.55 -7.34 9.81
CA ALA A 73 10.66 -6.22 9.51
C ALA A 73 11.35 -4.87 9.81
N ILE A 74 11.95 -4.72 11.00
CA ILE A 74 12.75 -3.55 11.39
C ILE A 74 13.88 -3.30 10.37
N MET A 75 14.59 -4.35 9.95
CA MET A 75 15.68 -4.20 8.98
C MET A 75 15.20 -3.62 7.64
N VAL A 76 14.08 -4.09 7.10
CA VAL A 76 13.56 -3.63 5.79
C VAL A 76 12.88 -2.26 5.86
N GLN A 77 12.33 -1.86 7.01
CA GLN A 77 11.79 -0.53 7.24
C GLN A 77 12.90 0.55 7.22
N ASN A 78 14.07 0.23 7.76
CA ASN A 78 15.12 1.21 8.04
C ASN A 78 15.82 1.79 6.81
N SER A 79 16.02 1.03 5.73
CA SER A 79 16.80 1.49 4.57
C SER A 79 16.54 0.70 3.29
N ALA A 80 16.57 1.41 2.16
CA ALA A 80 16.59 0.86 0.81
C ALA A 80 17.71 -0.16 0.59
N LYS A 81 18.88 0.07 1.19
CA LYS A 81 20.02 -0.85 1.11
C LYS A 81 19.67 -2.21 1.72
N ASN A 82 18.99 -2.20 2.87
CA ASN A 82 18.59 -3.41 3.56
C ASN A 82 17.55 -4.19 2.76
N ARG A 83 16.55 -3.48 2.21
CA ARG A 83 15.53 -4.07 1.34
C ARG A 83 16.14 -4.79 0.15
N ARG A 84 17.05 -4.14 -0.58
CA ARG A 84 17.72 -4.75 -1.74
C ARG A 84 18.56 -5.97 -1.34
N LYS A 85 19.29 -5.90 -0.22
CA LYS A 85 20.08 -7.04 0.27
C LYS A 85 19.19 -8.22 0.67
N LEU A 86 18.10 -7.99 1.41
CA LEU A 86 17.16 -9.06 1.79
C LEU A 86 16.40 -9.61 0.58
N ALA A 87 15.99 -8.75 -0.37
CA ALA A 87 15.43 -9.18 -1.64
C ALA A 87 16.40 -10.10 -2.38
N SER A 88 17.71 -9.81 -2.41
CA SER A 88 18.73 -10.68 -3.04
C SER A 88 18.88 -12.06 -2.37
N LEU A 89 18.39 -12.22 -1.14
CA LEU A 89 18.39 -13.47 -0.37
C LEU A 89 17.02 -14.17 -0.37
N ASP A 90 16.19 -13.88 -1.37
CA ASP A 90 14.85 -14.46 -1.59
C ASP A 90 13.87 -14.24 -0.43
N ALA A 91 14.07 -13.17 0.35
CA ALA A 91 13.17 -12.84 1.46
C ALA A 91 11.72 -12.67 1.02
N MET A 92 11.47 -12.13 -0.18
CA MET A 92 10.13 -11.96 -0.75
C MET A 92 9.41 -13.32 -0.91
N ASP A 93 10.03 -14.28 -1.60
CA ASP A 93 9.45 -15.62 -1.81
C ASP A 93 9.28 -16.37 -0.47
N ILE A 94 10.30 -16.33 0.39
CA ILE A 94 10.24 -16.94 1.73
C ILE A 94 9.05 -16.40 2.52
N MET A 95 8.87 -15.08 2.58
CA MET A 95 7.79 -14.47 3.36
C MET A 95 6.41 -14.75 2.72
N LEU A 96 6.30 -14.76 1.39
CA LEU A 96 5.07 -15.14 0.69
C LEU A 96 4.66 -16.59 1.00
N GLN A 97 5.61 -17.53 1.00
CA GLN A 97 5.36 -18.91 1.38
C GLN A 97 4.92 -19.04 2.85
N LEU A 98 5.45 -18.20 3.74
CA LEU A 98 5.10 -18.20 5.16
C LEU A 98 3.72 -17.59 5.43
N VAL A 99 3.29 -16.59 4.65
CA VAL A 99 1.92 -16.06 4.76
C VAL A 99 0.88 -16.90 4.00
N ALA A 100 1.31 -17.78 3.10
CA ALA A 100 0.41 -18.60 2.27
C ALA A 100 -0.60 -19.47 3.06
N PRO A 101 -0.28 -20.07 4.22
CA PRO A 101 -1.27 -20.79 5.04
C PRO A 101 -2.46 -19.92 5.46
N TYR A 102 -2.25 -18.63 5.66
CA TYR A 102 -3.27 -17.65 6.08
C TYR A 102 -4.16 -17.18 4.93
N ARG A 103 -4.06 -17.78 3.74
CA ARG A 103 -5.03 -17.57 2.65
C ARG A 103 -6.46 -18.02 2.98
N LYS A 104 -6.61 -18.88 4.00
CA LYS A 104 -7.88 -19.45 4.48
C LYS A 104 -7.97 -19.56 6.00
N LEU A 105 -6.85 -19.48 6.70
CA LEU A 105 -6.75 -19.61 8.14
C LEU A 105 -6.49 -18.24 8.76
N ASP A 106 -6.96 -18.08 10.00
CA ASP A 106 -6.62 -16.93 10.83
C ASP A 106 -5.50 -17.35 11.79
N PRO A 107 -4.50 -16.47 12.05
CA PRO A 107 -3.56 -16.70 13.14
C PRO A 107 -4.29 -16.77 14.49
N GLU A 108 -3.67 -17.42 15.47
CA GLU A 108 -4.12 -17.37 16.86
C GLU A 108 -4.18 -15.92 17.36
N LYS A 109 -5.37 -15.48 17.76
CA LYS A 109 -5.64 -14.10 18.14
C LYS A 109 -4.97 -13.74 19.48
N GLY A 110 -4.26 -12.62 19.50
CA GLY A 110 -3.63 -12.02 20.68
C GLY A 110 -2.40 -12.78 21.17
N GLY A 111 -1.76 -13.55 20.29
CA GLY A 111 -0.52 -14.26 20.59
C GLY A 111 0.50 -14.13 19.46
N GLU A 112 1.62 -14.85 19.60
CA GLU A 112 2.83 -14.60 18.80
C GLU A 112 2.63 -14.89 17.31
N GLU A 113 1.63 -15.70 16.96
CA GLU A 113 1.28 -15.98 15.58
C GLU A 113 0.66 -14.77 14.87
N GLU A 114 -0.18 -13.99 15.54
CA GLU A 114 -0.79 -12.78 14.97
C GLU A 114 0.31 -11.73 14.69
N GLU A 115 1.17 -11.45 15.66
CA GLU A 115 2.30 -10.53 15.50
C GLU A 115 3.30 -11.02 14.44
N TYR A 116 3.60 -12.33 14.42
CA TYR A 116 4.47 -12.91 13.39
C TYR A 116 3.92 -12.70 11.98
N VAL A 117 2.62 -12.92 11.78
CA VAL A 117 1.97 -12.68 10.47
C VAL A 117 1.97 -11.20 10.12
N GLU A 118 1.71 -10.31 11.07
CA GLU A 118 1.77 -8.86 10.85
C GLU A 118 3.17 -8.41 10.44
N ASN A 119 4.20 -8.87 11.15
CA ASN A 119 5.61 -8.61 10.84
C ASN A 119 5.98 -9.10 9.42
N LEU A 120 5.49 -10.28 9.01
CA LEU A 120 5.72 -10.78 7.65
C LEU A 120 5.05 -9.89 6.59
N PHE A 121 3.80 -9.46 6.79
CA PHE A 121 3.12 -8.58 5.85
C PHE A 121 3.74 -7.18 5.78
N GLU A 122 4.19 -6.65 6.91
CA GLU A 122 4.92 -5.39 6.96
C GLU A 122 6.25 -5.51 6.20
N ALA A 123 6.99 -6.59 6.44
CA ALA A 123 8.24 -6.83 5.74
C ALA A 123 8.03 -7.00 4.22
N LEU A 124 6.99 -7.72 3.80
CA LEU A 124 6.60 -7.83 2.39
C LEU A 124 6.28 -6.46 1.77
N THR A 125 5.56 -5.61 2.50
CA THR A 125 5.18 -4.27 2.04
C THR A 125 6.43 -3.41 1.84
N CYS A 126 7.33 -3.37 2.83
CA CYS A 126 8.59 -2.64 2.71
C CYS A 126 9.47 -3.20 1.59
N LEU A 127 9.63 -4.52 1.47
CA LEU A 127 10.39 -5.11 0.35
C LEU A 127 9.84 -4.66 -1.01
N GLY A 128 8.53 -4.45 -1.11
CA GLY A 128 7.84 -3.90 -2.26
C GLY A 128 8.17 -2.44 -2.61
N ASP A 129 8.90 -1.69 -1.77
CA ASP A 129 9.36 -0.33 -2.10
C ASP A 129 10.40 -0.33 -3.23
N GLU A 130 11.16 -1.42 -3.37
CA GLU A 130 12.24 -1.53 -4.34
C GLU A 130 11.76 -2.22 -5.63
N PRO A 131 12.22 -1.78 -6.83
CA PRO A 131 11.87 -2.41 -8.10
C PRO A 131 12.17 -3.93 -8.14
N GLU A 132 13.29 -4.34 -7.56
CA GLU A 132 13.68 -5.75 -7.47
C GLU A 132 12.71 -6.54 -6.57
N GLY A 133 12.20 -5.91 -5.51
CA GLY A 133 11.19 -6.51 -4.62
C GLY A 133 9.87 -6.74 -5.35
N LYS A 134 9.40 -5.78 -6.14
CA LYS A 134 8.18 -5.93 -6.96
C LYS A 134 8.34 -7.03 -8.00
N SER A 135 9.49 -7.10 -8.66
CA SER A 135 9.79 -8.16 -9.64
C SER A 135 9.72 -9.53 -8.97
N LYS A 136 10.40 -9.70 -7.82
CA LYS A 136 10.35 -10.94 -7.04
C LYS A 136 8.96 -11.28 -6.51
N PHE A 137 8.15 -10.27 -6.17
CA PHE A 137 6.76 -10.48 -5.74
C PHE A 137 5.91 -11.09 -6.86
N VAL A 138 6.09 -10.63 -8.10
CA VAL A 138 5.41 -11.22 -9.27
C VAL A 138 5.94 -12.63 -9.56
N GLU A 139 7.27 -12.83 -9.55
CA GLU A 139 7.91 -14.13 -9.79
C GLU A 139 7.43 -15.20 -8.78
N ALA A 140 7.21 -14.82 -7.53
CA ALA A 140 6.77 -15.70 -6.45
C ALA A 140 5.23 -15.85 -6.34
N GLU A 141 4.47 -15.51 -7.39
CA GLU A 141 3.00 -15.59 -7.43
C GLU A 141 2.31 -14.80 -6.29
N GLY A 142 2.94 -13.71 -5.83
CA GLY A 142 2.43 -12.88 -4.75
C GLY A 142 1.09 -12.23 -5.09
N VAL A 143 0.89 -11.83 -6.35
CA VAL A 143 -0.37 -11.28 -6.85
C VAL A 143 -1.50 -12.31 -6.70
N GLU A 144 -1.27 -13.54 -7.17
CA GLU A 144 -2.22 -14.63 -7.06
C GLU A 144 -2.56 -14.93 -5.60
N LEU A 145 -1.56 -14.98 -4.72
CA LEU A 145 -1.77 -15.21 -3.30
C LEU A 145 -2.64 -14.12 -2.66
N CYS A 146 -2.33 -12.84 -2.91
CA CYS A 146 -3.14 -11.71 -2.46
C CYS A 146 -4.58 -11.83 -2.99
N LEU A 147 -4.78 -12.15 -4.26
CA LEU A 147 -6.12 -12.31 -4.84
C LEU A 147 -6.92 -13.46 -4.20
N ILE A 148 -6.25 -14.54 -3.79
CA ILE A 148 -6.89 -15.63 -3.00
C ILE A 148 -7.26 -15.11 -1.61
N MET A 149 -6.38 -14.41 -0.91
CA MET A 149 -6.65 -13.83 0.41
C MET A 149 -7.79 -12.81 0.38
N LEU A 150 -7.87 -11.98 -0.65
CA LEU A 150 -8.99 -11.03 -0.82
C LEU A 150 -10.34 -11.74 -0.98
N LYS A 151 -10.34 -12.93 -1.59
CA LYS A 151 -11.56 -13.71 -1.86
C LYS A 151 -11.95 -14.60 -0.67
N GLU A 152 -10.98 -15.28 -0.07
CA GLU A 152 -11.17 -16.40 0.85
C GLU A 152 -10.63 -16.12 2.26
N GLY A 153 -9.73 -15.15 2.39
CA GLY A 153 -9.13 -14.74 3.65
C GLY A 153 -10.09 -14.00 4.57
N LYS A 154 -9.77 -14.05 5.86
CA LYS A 154 -10.44 -13.34 6.94
C LYS A 154 -9.51 -12.24 7.46
N LEU A 155 -8.64 -12.50 8.43
CA LEU A 155 -7.68 -11.51 8.93
C LEU A 155 -6.65 -11.08 7.87
N SER A 156 -6.18 -12.00 7.04
CA SER A 156 -5.24 -11.72 5.95
C SER A 156 -5.81 -10.82 4.83
N LYS A 157 -7.14 -10.59 4.81
CA LYS A 157 -7.79 -9.81 3.75
C LYS A 157 -7.31 -8.37 3.71
N ASP A 158 -7.29 -7.68 4.85
CA ASP A 158 -6.94 -6.26 4.87
C ASP A 158 -5.42 -6.07 4.68
N ALA A 159 -4.60 -6.94 5.26
CA ALA A 159 -3.15 -6.95 5.05
C ALA A 159 -2.77 -7.22 3.58
N SER A 160 -3.42 -8.20 2.94
CA SER A 160 -3.19 -8.49 1.51
C SER A 160 -3.70 -7.40 0.58
N LEU A 161 -4.78 -6.69 0.94
CA LEU A 161 -5.27 -5.53 0.18
C LEU A 161 -4.26 -4.39 0.22
N ARG A 162 -3.75 -4.07 1.42
CA ARG A 162 -2.71 -3.05 1.62
C ARG A 162 -1.44 -3.39 0.86
N LEU A 163 -0.97 -4.64 0.95
CA LEU A 163 0.21 -5.10 0.22
C LEU A 163 0.00 -4.96 -1.30
N LEU A 164 -1.14 -5.40 -1.82
CA LEU A 164 -1.43 -5.36 -3.25
C LEU A 164 -1.54 -3.93 -3.79
N ASP A 165 -2.15 -3.02 -3.03
CA ASP A 165 -2.17 -1.59 -3.35
C ASP A 165 -0.76 -1.02 -3.42
N HIS A 166 0.04 -1.24 -2.36
CA HIS A 166 1.41 -0.76 -2.26
C HIS A 166 2.31 -1.21 -3.42
N VAL A 167 2.31 -2.52 -3.73
CA VAL A 167 3.16 -3.05 -4.81
C VAL A 167 2.66 -2.67 -6.20
N SER A 168 1.37 -2.34 -6.35
CA SER A 168 0.81 -1.87 -7.62
C SER A 168 1.19 -0.42 -7.95
N GLY A 169 1.50 0.39 -6.92
CA GLY A 169 1.87 1.79 -7.08
C GLY A 169 3.30 2.02 -7.59
N GLY A 170 3.64 3.28 -7.85
CA GLY A 170 4.98 3.71 -8.29
C GLY A 170 5.35 3.30 -9.72
N THR A 171 6.44 3.85 -10.26
CA THR A 171 6.86 3.63 -11.66
C THR A 171 7.20 2.18 -12.00
N ALA A 172 7.63 1.39 -11.01
CA ALA A 172 7.93 -0.04 -11.15
C ALA A 172 6.72 -0.97 -10.92
N GLY A 173 5.50 -0.44 -10.70
CA GLY A 173 4.29 -1.24 -10.42
C GLY A 173 3.58 -1.81 -11.66
N ALA A 174 4.08 -1.53 -12.88
CA ALA A 174 3.39 -1.88 -14.11
C ALA A 174 3.17 -3.39 -14.29
N GLU A 175 4.19 -4.19 -13.98
CA GLU A 175 4.11 -5.66 -14.06
C GLU A 175 3.10 -6.22 -13.07
N VAL A 176 3.06 -5.67 -11.84
CA VAL A 176 2.05 -6.03 -10.83
C VAL A 176 0.64 -5.71 -11.35
N CYS A 177 0.44 -4.51 -11.92
CA CYS A 177 -0.85 -4.12 -12.49
C CYS A 177 -1.30 -5.05 -13.63
N GLN A 178 -0.39 -5.41 -14.54
CA GLN A 178 -0.65 -6.37 -15.61
C GLN A 178 -1.04 -7.73 -15.04
N LYS A 179 -0.25 -8.23 -14.07
CA LYS A 179 -0.47 -9.52 -13.43
C LYS A 179 -1.80 -9.60 -12.68
N ILE A 180 -2.25 -8.51 -12.04
CA ILE A 180 -3.59 -8.43 -11.42
C ILE A 180 -4.68 -8.74 -12.45
N VAL A 181 -4.56 -8.23 -13.68
CA VAL A 181 -5.56 -8.48 -14.73
C VAL A 181 -5.45 -9.90 -15.28
N GLU A 182 -4.23 -10.38 -15.53
CA GLU A 182 -3.97 -11.73 -16.05
C GLU A 182 -4.46 -12.83 -15.08
N ALA A 183 -4.25 -12.64 -13.78
CA ALA A 183 -4.73 -13.55 -12.73
C ALA A 183 -6.25 -13.45 -12.47
N GLY A 184 -7.00 -12.69 -13.28
CA GLY A 184 -8.45 -12.52 -13.15
C GLY A 184 -8.87 -11.64 -11.97
N GLY A 185 -7.95 -10.83 -11.44
CA GLY A 185 -8.14 -10.02 -10.25
C GLY A 185 -9.24 -8.96 -10.37
N LEU A 186 -9.51 -8.44 -11.58
CA LEU A 186 -10.56 -7.44 -11.80
C LEU A 186 -11.91 -7.83 -11.20
N LYS A 187 -12.31 -9.10 -11.30
CA LYS A 187 -13.56 -9.56 -10.67
C LYS A 187 -13.51 -9.40 -9.16
N ASN A 188 -12.41 -9.75 -8.52
CA ASN A 188 -12.24 -9.70 -7.07
C ASN A 188 -12.21 -8.24 -6.59
N VAL A 189 -11.34 -7.41 -7.18
CA VAL A 189 -11.14 -6.00 -6.77
C VAL A 189 -12.44 -5.19 -6.94
N PHE A 190 -13.12 -5.32 -8.08
CA PHE A 190 -14.40 -4.62 -8.30
C PHE A 190 -15.55 -5.18 -7.47
N THR A 191 -15.58 -6.49 -7.19
CA THR A 191 -16.60 -7.05 -6.28
C THR A 191 -16.41 -6.51 -4.87
N LEU A 192 -15.16 -6.44 -4.39
CA LEU A 192 -14.83 -5.89 -3.09
C LEU A 192 -15.19 -4.41 -3.03
N PHE A 193 -14.82 -3.64 -4.06
CA PHE A 193 -15.18 -2.23 -4.21
C PHE A 193 -16.68 -2.04 -4.13
N MET A 194 -17.49 -2.82 -4.85
CA MET A 194 -18.95 -2.66 -4.79
C MET A 194 -19.54 -3.04 -3.43
N LYS A 195 -19.02 -4.06 -2.74
CA LYS A 195 -19.55 -4.55 -1.46
C LYS A 195 -19.15 -3.70 -0.24
N LYS A 196 -17.90 -3.24 -0.17
CA LYS A 196 -17.36 -2.50 1.00
C LYS A 196 -17.66 -1.00 0.93
N SER A 197 -18.91 -0.60 0.70
CA SER A 197 -19.26 0.84 0.55
C SER A 197 -19.05 1.71 1.78
N THR A 198 -18.89 1.13 2.97
CA THR A 198 -18.78 1.85 4.26
C THR A 198 -17.42 1.71 4.93
N ASP A 199 -16.54 0.86 4.40
CA ASP A 199 -15.19 0.65 4.94
C ASP A 199 -14.24 1.60 4.21
N HIS A 200 -13.99 2.77 4.82
CA HIS A 200 -13.16 3.82 4.24
C HIS A 200 -11.73 3.35 3.95
N ARG A 201 -11.14 2.51 4.81
CA ARG A 201 -9.76 2.02 4.64
C ARG A 201 -9.64 1.09 3.45
N ALA A 202 -10.57 0.15 3.32
CA ALA A 202 -10.57 -0.73 2.15
C ALA A 202 -10.88 0.03 0.86
N ALA A 203 -11.77 1.02 0.92
CA ALA A 203 -12.07 1.86 -0.25
C ALA A 203 -10.82 2.62 -0.72
N GLU A 204 -10.05 3.20 0.19
CA GLU A 204 -8.80 3.90 -0.11
C GLU A 204 -7.83 3.02 -0.89
N HIS A 205 -7.50 1.83 -0.39
CA HIS A 205 -6.60 0.89 -1.09
C HIS A 205 -7.14 0.45 -2.45
N LEU A 206 -8.46 0.25 -2.58
CA LEU A 206 -9.05 -0.12 -3.86
C LEU A 206 -8.97 1.00 -4.89
N ILE A 207 -9.15 2.24 -4.46
CA ILE A 207 -9.00 3.43 -5.30
C ILE A 207 -7.53 3.62 -5.68
N GLY A 208 -6.59 3.37 -4.76
CA GLY A 208 -5.15 3.34 -5.02
C GLY A 208 -4.76 2.34 -6.10
N ILE A 209 -5.28 1.11 -6.02
CA ILE A 209 -5.10 0.09 -7.07
C ILE A 209 -5.66 0.60 -8.41
N PHE A 210 -6.87 1.17 -8.43
CA PHE A 210 -7.45 1.70 -9.68
C PHE A 210 -6.62 2.83 -10.27
N ALA A 211 -6.15 3.77 -9.44
CA ALA A 211 -5.28 4.85 -9.88
C ALA A 211 -3.97 4.32 -10.48
N SER A 212 -3.37 3.33 -9.82
CA SER A 212 -2.12 2.69 -10.28
C SER A 212 -2.31 1.96 -11.60
N MET A 213 -3.38 1.15 -11.74
CA MET A 213 -3.68 0.48 -12.99
C MET A 213 -4.04 1.47 -14.11
N LEU A 214 -4.76 2.55 -13.79
CA LEU A 214 -5.09 3.63 -14.73
C LEU A 214 -3.86 4.48 -15.11
N ARG A 215 -2.79 4.48 -14.33
CA ARG A 215 -1.54 5.13 -14.68
C ARG A 215 -0.61 4.21 -15.48
N LEU A 216 -0.50 2.94 -15.08
CA LEU A 216 0.62 2.08 -15.49
C LEU A 216 0.27 1.06 -16.57
N LEU A 217 -1.01 0.69 -16.75
CA LEU A 217 -1.38 -0.20 -17.85
C LEU A 217 -1.27 0.55 -19.18
N PRO A 218 -0.54 0.01 -20.19
CA PRO A 218 -0.40 0.66 -21.49
C PRO A 218 -1.75 0.89 -22.16
N ALA A 219 -1.95 2.06 -22.78
CA ALA A 219 -3.24 2.48 -23.34
C ALA A 219 -3.86 1.45 -24.30
N ASP A 220 -3.05 0.88 -25.20
CA ASP A 220 -3.50 -0.08 -26.22
C ASP A 220 -3.47 -1.55 -25.76
N SER A 221 -3.24 -1.81 -24.47
CA SER A 221 -3.15 -3.17 -23.93
C SER A 221 -4.54 -3.81 -23.73
N ALA A 222 -4.60 -5.14 -23.86
CA ALA A 222 -5.81 -5.89 -23.55
C ALA A 222 -6.21 -5.75 -22.07
N GLU A 223 -5.22 -5.55 -21.20
CA GLU A 223 -5.38 -5.32 -19.76
C GLU A 223 -6.09 -4.00 -19.50
N ARG A 224 -5.66 -2.92 -20.17
CA ARG A 224 -6.29 -1.61 -20.09
C ARG A 224 -7.74 -1.63 -20.56
N ILE A 225 -7.98 -2.25 -21.72
CA ILE A 225 -9.33 -2.38 -22.27
C ILE A 225 -10.24 -3.15 -21.30
N ARG A 226 -9.75 -4.25 -20.72
CA ARG A 226 -10.48 -5.03 -19.72
C ARG A 226 -10.78 -4.22 -18.45
N LEU A 227 -9.83 -3.41 -17.98
CA LEU A 227 -10.03 -2.50 -16.83
C LEU A 227 -11.10 -1.46 -17.14
N LEU A 228 -11.00 -0.74 -18.25
CA LEU A 228 -11.96 0.31 -18.63
C LEU A 228 -13.38 -0.26 -18.81
N ALA A 229 -13.50 -1.45 -19.40
CA ALA A 229 -14.79 -2.14 -19.54
C ALA A 229 -15.49 -2.34 -18.17
N LYS A 230 -14.74 -2.58 -17.08
CA LYS A 230 -15.32 -2.69 -15.73
C LYS A 230 -16.01 -1.41 -15.27
N PHE A 231 -15.56 -0.23 -15.70
CA PHE A 231 -16.17 1.05 -15.36
C PHE A 231 -17.39 1.39 -16.22
N VAL A 232 -17.51 0.80 -17.40
CA VAL A 232 -18.64 0.97 -18.33
C VAL A 232 -19.81 0.02 -18.00
N GLU A 233 -19.52 -1.14 -17.40
CA GLU A 233 -20.52 -2.16 -17.04
C GLU A 233 -21.75 -1.58 -16.31
N LYS A 234 -22.93 -2.09 -16.70
CA LYS A 234 -24.24 -1.78 -16.08
C LYS A 234 -24.48 -0.28 -15.92
N ASP A 235 -24.40 0.43 -17.05
CA ASP A 235 -24.66 1.87 -17.12
C ASP A 235 -23.79 2.66 -16.12
N TYR A 236 -22.49 2.34 -16.09
CA TYR A 236 -21.50 3.07 -15.30
C TYR A 236 -21.69 2.98 -13.77
N GLU A 237 -22.28 1.91 -13.22
CA GLU A 237 -22.57 1.80 -11.76
C GLU A 237 -21.32 1.98 -10.86
N LYS A 238 -20.12 1.70 -11.38
CA LYS A 238 -18.84 1.84 -10.66
C LYS A 238 -18.39 3.28 -10.65
N THR A 239 -18.52 3.97 -11.78
CA THR A 239 -18.26 5.41 -11.91
C THR A 239 -19.21 6.21 -11.03
N GLU A 240 -20.50 5.84 -10.98
CA GLU A 240 -21.45 6.47 -10.04
C GLU A 240 -20.98 6.32 -8.58
N LYS A 241 -20.49 5.14 -8.22
CA LYS A 241 -19.97 4.87 -6.87
C LYS A 241 -18.73 5.71 -6.57
N LEU A 242 -17.81 5.87 -7.52
CA LEU A 242 -16.63 6.75 -7.36
C LEU A 242 -17.06 8.20 -7.11
N VAL A 243 -18.01 8.73 -7.88
CA VAL A 243 -18.50 10.11 -7.68
C VAL A 243 -19.19 10.26 -6.32
N LYS A 244 -19.98 9.27 -5.88
CA LYS A 244 -20.59 9.27 -4.54
C LYS A 244 -19.54 9.26 -3.42
N LEU A 245 -18.49 8.46 -3.55
CA LEU A 245 -17.38 8.44 -2.58
C LEU A 245 -16.63 9.77 -2.58
N ARG A 246 -16.38 10.35 -3.75
CA ARG A 246 -15.76 11.67 -3.90
C ARG A 246 -16.57 12.74 -3.16
N GLN A 247 -17.89 12.78 -3.37
CA GLN A 247 -18.79 13.71 -2.68
C GLN A 247 -18.73 13.58 -1.15
N GLN A 248 -18.58 12.35 -0.63
CA GLN A 248 -18.44 12.11 0.81
C GLN A 248 -17.09 12.60 1.33
N CYS A 249 -16.00 12.33 0.62
CA CYS A 249 -14.66 12.81 0.99
C CYS A 249 -14.58 14.34 0.92
N ALA A 250 -15.06 14.94 -0.17
CA ALA A 250 -15.09 16.39 -0.36
C ALA A 250 -15.86 17.10 0.74
N ALA A 251 -17.02 16.56 1.18
CA ALA A 251 -17.78 17.14 2.28
C ALA A 251 -17.00 17.13 3.61
N ARG A 252 -16.26 16.05 3.93
CA ARG A 252 -15.44 15.98 5.14
C ARG A 252 -14.27 16.97 5.09
N VAL A 253 -13.56 17.01 3.96
CA VAL A 253 -12.41 17.91 3.76
C VAL A 253 -12.87 19.37 3.78
N SER A 254 -13.97 19.72 3.10
CA SER A 254 -14.53 21.07 3.10
C SER A 254 -14.91 21.57 4.49
N ALA A 255 -15.49 20.71 5.34
CA ALA A 255 -15.82 21.08 6.72
C ALA A 255 -14.56 21.42 7.54
N VAL A 256 -13.46 20.69 7.31
CA VAL A 256 -12.17 20.99 7.93
C VAL A 256 -11.56 22.27 7.35
N ASP A 257 -11.61 22.47 6.03
CA ASP A 257 -11.13 23.67 5.36
C ASP A 257 -11.90 24.94 5.80
N GLU A 258 -13.19 24.83 6.09
CA GLU A 258 -13.99 25.93 6.67
C GLU A 258 -13.54 26.29 8.09
N ALA A 259 -13.30 25.28 8.94
CA ALA A 259 -12.78 25.49 10.29
C ALA A 259 -11.38 26.14 10.26
N ILE A 260 -10.49 25.63 9.40
CA ILE A 260 -9.14 26.19 9.20
C ILE A 260 -9.23 27.64 8.71
N ARG A 261 -10.10 27.95 7.73
CA ARG A 261 -10.29 29.32 7.26
C ARG A 261 -10.77 30.26 8.37
N ALA A 262 -11.67 29.81 9.24
CA ALA A 262 -12.12 30.59 10.38
C ALA A 262 -10.98 30.86 11.38
N GLU A 263 -10.17 29.85 11.71
CA GLU A 263 -8.98 29.99 12.56
C GLU A 263 -7.96 30.97 11.95
N GLN A 264 -7.67 30.85 10.65
CA GLN A 264 -6.75 31.74 9.94
C GLN A 264 -7.12 33.22 10.06
N THR A 265 -8.42 33.57 10.08
CA THR A 265 -8.84 34.98 10.23
C THR A 265 -8.41 35.63 11.55
N GLN A 266 -8.09 34.83 12.56
CA GLN A 266 -7.72 35.28 13.91
C GLN A 266 -6.20 35.32 14.13
N LEU A 267 -5.43 34.77 13.19
CA LEU A 267 -3.98 34.58 13.32
C LEU A 267 -3.21 35.53 12.39
N SER A 268 -2.06 35.99 12.89
CA SER A 268 -1.04 36.71 12.11
C SER A 268 -0.39 35.80 11.06
N THR A 269 0.42 36.38 10.16
CA THR A 269 1.11 35.60 9.13
C THR A 269 2.09 34.59 9.71
N GLU A 270 2.87 34.96 10.74
CA GLU A 270 3.83 34.06 11.39
C GLU A 270 3.12 32.88 12.07
N GLU A 271 2.04 33.14 12.81
CA GLU A 271 1.26 32.07 13.45
C GLU A 271 0.61 31.10 12.44
N ARG A 272 0.27 31.57 11.23
CA ARG A 272 -0.26 30.71 10.16
C ARG A 272 0.81 29.78 9.60
N GLU A 273 2.05 30.24 9.50
CA GLU A 273 3.17 29.41 9.05
C GLU A 273 3.45 28.30 10.06
N ASP A 274 3.43 28.63 11.37
CA ASP A 274 3.61 27.65 12.45
C ASP A 274 2.49 26.58 12.49
N MET A 275 1.26 26.94 12.12
CA MET A 275 0.11 26.02 12.11
C MET A 275 -0.08 25.24 10.79
N ALA A 276 0.70 25.52 9.75
CA ALA A 276 0.49 24.95 8.42
C ALA A 276 0.52 23.42 8.41
N ASP A 277 1.47 22.81 9.11
CA ASP A 277 1.62 21.34 9.21
C ASP A 277 0.45 20.71 9.98
N GLU A 278 -0.02 21.35 11.05
CA GLU A 278 -1.18 20.88 11.82
C GLU A 278 -2.46 20.90 10.97
N TRP A 279 -2.69 22.00 10.25
CA TRP A 279 -3.82 22.11 9.33
C TRP A 279 -3.74 21.09 8.19
N PHE A 280 -2.56 20.86 7.64
CA PHE A 280 -2.36 19.82 6.65
C PHE A 280 -2.68 18.43 7.20
N SER A 281 -2.18 18.11 8.41
CA SER A 281 -2.51 16.86 9.12
C SER A 281 -4.01 16.68 9.30
N ARG A 282 -4.74 17.73 9.72
CA ARG A 282 -6.20 17.69 9.87
C ARG A 282 -6.92 17.39 8.55
N ARG A 283 -6.41 17.91 7.43
CA ARG A 283 -6.96 17.63 6.09
C ARG A 283 -6.67 16.18 5.67
N LEU A 284 -5.50 15.64 5.99
CA LEU A 284 -5.18 14.23 5.78
C LEU A 284 -6.13 13.33 6.57
N ASP A 285 -6.37 13.62 7.85
CA ASP A 285 -7.32 12.90 8.70
C ASP A 285 -8.76 12.95 8.17
N ALA A 286 -9.14 14.04 7.49
CA ALA A 286 -10.44 14.18 6.83
C ALA A 286 -10.56 13.35 5.52
N GLY A 287 -9.42 12.87 4.99
CA GLY A 287 -9.34 12.05 3.79
C GLY A 287 -8.93 12.82 2.53
N LEU A 288 -8.09 13.86 2.64
CA LEU A 288 -7.58 14.62 1.49
C LEU A 288 -6.90 13.71 0.44
N PHE A 289 -6.05 12.77 0.86
CA PHE A 289 -5.37 11.85 -0.06
C PHE A 289 -6.36 10.95 -0.83
N SER A 290 -7.39 10.46 -0.14
CA SER A 290 -8.48 9.70 -0.78
C SER A 290 -9.24 10.55 -1.81
N LEU A 291 -9.52 11.82 -1.50
CA LEU A 291 -10.18 12.75 -2.42
C LEU A 291 -9.32 13.00 -3.67
N GLN A 292 -8.03 13.29 -3.50
CA GLN A 292 -7.08 13.49 -4.60
C GLN A 292 -6.98 12.24 -5.48
N THR A 293 -6.86 11.06 -4.88
CA THR A 293 -6.76 9.79 -5.64
C THR A 293 -8.06 9.48 -6.39
N LEU A 294 -9.23 9.78 -5.81
CA LEU A 294 -10.51 9.70 -6.51
C LEU A 294 -10.55 10.62 -7.72
N ASP A 295 -10.08 11.86 -7.57
CA ASP A 295 -10.08 12.85 -8.65
C ASP A 295 -9.12 12.45 -9.78
N VAL A 296 -7.97 11.85 -9.47
CA VAL A 296 -7.09 11.22 -10.46
C VAL A 296 -7.80 10.10 -11.23
N VAL A 297 -8.48 9.18 -10.52
CA VAL A 297 -9.24 8.10 -11.17
C VAL A 297 -10.34 8.66 -12.07
N LEU A 298 -11.11 9.63 -11.59
CA LEU A 298 -12.18 10.26 -12.37
C LEU A 298 -11.63 11.00 -13.59
N ALA A 299 -10.51 11.70 -13.47
CA ALA A 299 -9.87 12.38 -14.59
C ALA A 299 -9.38 11.40 -15.67
N TRP A 300 -8.82 10.26 -15.28
CA TRP A 300 -8.51 9.17 -16.21
C TRP A 300 -9.76 8.68 -16.96
N LEU A 301 -10.85 8.40 -16.24
CA LEU A 301 -12.09 7.94 -16.87
C LEU A 301 -12.68 8.99 -17.83
N ILE A 302 -12.58 10.28 -17.49
CA ILE A 302 -13.02 11.39 -18.36
C ILE A 302 -12.18 11.46 -19.64
N ALA A 303 -10.87 11.23 -19.55
CA ALA A 303 -9.97 11.28 -20.68
C ALA A 303 -10.15 10.06 -21.63
N GLU A 304 -10.45 8.91 -21.06
CA GLU A 304 -10.47 7.62 -21.78
C GLU A 304 -11.84 7.26 -22.37
N ASP A 305 -12.94 7.67 -21.73
CA ASP A 305 -14.29 7.30 -22.16
C ASP A 305 -15.28 8.47 -22.16
N GLY A 306 -15.83 8.76 -23.34
CA GLY A 306 -16.78 9.86 -23.52
C GLY A 306 -18.12 9.63 -22.81
N GLY A 307 -18.51 8.37 -22.57
CA GLY A 307 -19.70 8.05 -21.79
C GLY A 307 -19.50 8.32 -20.30
N ALA A 308 -18.37 7.89 -19.74
CA ALA A 308 -17.94 8.16 -18.38
C ALA A 308 -17.85 9.67 -18.15
N ARG A 309 -17.28 10.45 -19.08
CA ARG A 309 -17.28 11.92 -19.02
C ARG A 309 -18.69 12.49 -18.85
N LYS A 310 -19.65 12.08 -19.69
CA LYS A 310 -21.04 12.55 -19.61
C LYS A 310 -21.71 12.13 -18.30
N THR A 311 -21.48 10.90 -17.85
CA THR A 311 -22.01 10.39 -16.58
C THR A 311 -21.47 11.18 -15.39
N ILE A 312 -20.16 11.42 -15.34
CA ILE A 312 -19.52 12.20 -14.25
C ILE A 312 -20.04 13.64 -14.25
N GLN A 313 -20.11 14.29 -15.41
CA GLN A 313 -20.67 15.65 -15.53
C GLN A 313 -22.10 15.72 -15.01
N LYS A 314 -22.95 14.76 -15.36
CA LYS A 314 -24.34 14.70 -14.90
C LYS A 314 -24.41 14.55 -13.37
N LEU A 315 -23.64 13.64 -12.78
CA LEU A 315 -23.66 13.38 -11.34
C LEU A 315 -23.11 14.53 -10.50
N LEU A 316 -22.16 15.30 -11.03
CA LEU A 316 -21.68 16.53 -10.40
C LEU A 316 -22.74 17.65 -10.48
N ALA A 317 -23.40 17.77 -11.64
CA ALA A 317 -24.45 18.76 -11.85
C ALA A 317 -25.67 18.56 -10.91
N ASP A 318 -25.93 17.34 -10.42
CA ASP A 318 -26.95 17.07 -9.39
C ASP A 318 -26.70 17.84 -8.07
N ARG A 319 -25.50 18.40 -7.87
CA ARG A 319 -25.11 19.26 -6.73
C ARG A 319 -24.62 20.64 -7.18
N ASP A 320 -24.99 21.09 -8.37
CA ASP A 320 -24.51 22.35 -8.97
C ASP A 320 -22.97 22.41 -9.11
N GLU A 321 -22.29 21.25 -9.17
CA GLU A 321 -20.85 21.14 -9.39
C GLU A 321 -20.55 20.87 -10.88
N SER A 322 -19.31 21.15 -11.29
CA SER A 322 -18.82 20.88 -12.65
C SER A 322 -17.45 20.20 -12.59
N LEU A 323 -16.85 19.84 -13.74
CA LEU A 323 -15.50 19.25 -13.76
C LEU A 323 -14.44 20.14 -13.11
N THR A 324 -14.73 21.42 -12.89
CA THR A 324 -13.88 22.36 -12.15
C THR A 324 -13.54 21.85 -10.75
N VAL A 325 -14.45 21.20 -10.03
CA VAL A 325 -14.14 20.74 -8.66
C VAL A 325 -13.06 19.66 -8.64
N ILE A 326 -13.01 18.81 -9.66
CA ILE A 326 -11.96 17.79 -9.84
C ILE A 326 -10.65 18.49 -10.23
N LYS A 327 -10.75 19.45 -11.16
CA LYS A 327 -9.62 20.22 -11.64
C LYS A 327 -8.91 20.98 -10.51
N ASP A 328 -9.66 21.66 -9.65
CA ASP A 328 -9.12 22.47 -8.57
C ASP A 328 -8.36 21.60 -7.56
N THR A 329 -8.93 20.46 -7.17
CA THR A 329 -8.26 19.48 -6.30
C THR A 329 -6.97 18.92 -6.93
N MET A 330 -6.99 18.60 -8.21
CA MET A 330 -5.79 18.11 -8.91
C MET A 330 -4.73 19.21 -9.09
N GLN A 331 -5.13 20.47 -9.27
CA GLN A 331 -4.21 21.60 -9.35
C GLN A 331 -3.51 21.83 -8.00
N GLU A 332 -4.26 21.78 -6.90
CA GLU A 332 -3.67 21.83 -5.56
C GLU A 332 -2.67 20.68 -5.35
N GLN A 333 -3.02 19.46 -5.78
CA GLN A 333 -2.11 18.32 -5.71
C GLN A 333 -0.83 18.56 -6.53
N ILE A 334 -0.95 19.09 -7.75
CA ILE A 334 0.19 19.41 -8.63
C ILE A 334 1.13 20.45 -7.98
N GLU A 335 0.58 21.45 -7.30
CA GLU A 335 1.34 22.50 -6.63
C GLU A 335 2.12 21.96 -5.42
N GLY A 336 1.59 20.95 -4.73
CA GLY A 336 2.22 20.29 -3.60
C GLY A 336 3.22 19.18 -3.95
N ILE A 337 3.39 18.81 -5.22
CA ILE A 337 4.35 17.76 -5.61
C ILE A 337 5.78 18.29 -5.54
N ASP A 338 6.61 17.60 -4.77
CA ASP A 338 8.07 17.74 -4.84
C ASP A 338 8.57 17.26 -6.21
N THR A 339 9.36 18.10 -6.87
CA THR A 339 9.93 17.83 -8.20
C THR A 339 11.44 17.73 -8.18
N GLU A 340 12.04 17.52 -7.01
CA GLU A 340 13.48 17.28 -6.89
C GLU A 340 13.88 15.97 -7.59
N ASP A 341 13.10 14.90 -7.43
CA ASP A 341 13.34 13.60 -8.06
C ASP A 341 12.56 13.38 -9.38
N ALA A 342 12.94 12.32 -10.11
CA ALA A 342 12.32 11.98 -11.39
C ALA A 342 10.87 11.47 -11.27
N SER A 343 10.52 10.81 -10.16
CA SER A 343 9.17 10.30 -9.90
C SER A 343 8.18 11.44 -9.67
N GLY A 344 8.60 12.47 -8.94
CA GLY A 344 7.84 13.70 -8.73
C GLY A 344 7.58 14.44 -10.04
N LYS A 345 8.60 14.59 -10.89
CA LYS A 345 8.47 15.21 -12.22
C LYS A 345 7.49 14.46 -13.12
N ASP A 346 7.63 13.12 -13.22
CA ASP A 346 6.73 12.27 -14.01
C ASP A 346 5.27 12.37 -13.52
N THR A 347 5.07 12.34 -12.20
CA THR A 347 3.73 12.48 -11.61
C THR A 347 3.12 13.84 -11.94
N ARG A 348 3.89 14.93 -11.80
CA ARG A 348 3.43 16.28 -12.14
C ARG A 348 3.05 16.41 -13.62
N GLU A 349 3.83 15.87 -14.53
CA GLU A 349 3.56 15.92 -15.97
C GLU A 349 2.28 15.14 -16.33
N MET A 350 2.11 13.94 -15.76
CA MET A 350 0.93 13.11 -15.94
C MET A 350 -0.34 13.82 -15.46
N LEU A 351 -0.34 14.35 -14.22
CA LEU A 351 -1.49 15.07 -13.68
C LEU A 351 -1.80 16.34 -14.47
N SER A 352 -0.77 17.09 -14.87
CA SER A 352 -0.92 18.30 -15.71
C SER A 352 -1.55 17.99 -17.07
N THR A 353 -1.30 16.79 -17.59
CA THR A 353 -1.91 16.31 -18.84
C THR A 353 -3.38 15.95 -18.62
N LEU A 354 -3.71 15.23 -17.54
CA LEU A 354 -5.11 14.89 -17.19
C LEU A 354 -5.97 16.13 -16.97
N VAL A 355 -5.44 17.17 -16.32
CA VAL A 355 -6.14 18.44 -16.09
C VAL A 355 -6.64 19.08 -17.39
N LYS A 356 -5.98 18.86 -18.53
CA LYS A 356 -6.41 19.39 -19.84
C LYS A 356 -7.74 18.79 -20.31
N PHE A 357 -8.11 17.61 -19.83
CA PHE A 357 -9.38 16.95 -20.15
C PHE A 357 -10.55 17.43 -19.29
N LEU A 358 -10.28 18.18 -18.22
CA LEU A 358 -11.27 18.71 -17.27
C LEU A 358 -11.78 20.12 -17.65
N GLN A 359 -11.68 20.46 -18.94
CA GLN A 359 -12.18 21.72 -19.50
C GLN A 359 -13.67 21.66 -19.84
#